data_AF-A0A9E2QK06-F1
#
_entry.id   AF-A0A9E2QK06-F1
#
_cell.length_a   1.000
_cell.length_b   1.000
_cell.length_c   1.000
_cell.angle_alpha   90.00
_cell.angle_beta   90.00
_cell.angle_gamma   90.00
#
_symmetry.space_group_name_H-M   'P 1'
#
loop_
_entity.id
_entity.type
_entity.pdbx_description
1 polymer ?
#
loop_
_entity_poly.entity_id
_entity_poly.type
_entity_poly.pdbx_seq_one_letter_code
_entity_poly.pdbx_strand_id
1 'polypeptide(L)'
;MSPWLATLKFILVVVASIGLVAAIVKAGSLTPSASPAATFYTLTDIYNRLATNATNTEANHDFAPSALPAATLYTLKQIYEAIPDIATTTVKLGTSYLGVAGTLTPDGGTAAAADVFSAKTAHLTADWTLDTGTLVLACATSSFDGADNLVSTAYDGAGDGSNRWCMKDTGDAADTDILAGKIAWVDGVEVTGSITTQTLSDANDTVSAGYYEATTLAAVDSYLASANIKSGVTIFGFAGNVNVVDTSAGDAAAGDIANDKIAFVDGAQVTGSMFTNQKNQTKDDWVSSTGTSGEYTGEEATWTIIADLPASDYQAINYLGSVAAGEDEPSELDLFSGMIKRDGRTGLYWSDVAAEAGSASSTKNTFGAVTDGTRPTGGRAIGFCNALNSYNSGGGFGGYSDWYLPTQKQLQQAYIDGSANSLPNPGNNFWSSTENYNNTANAWNVNLNNGNTSYGTKTFSYNVRCVR
;
A
#
# COMPACT_ATOMS: atom_id res chain seq x y z
N MET A 1 -91.20 -63.64 -146.73
CA MET A 1 -90.12 -63.77 -145.72
C MET A 1 -90.77 -63.76 -144.34
N SER A 2 -90.46 -64.76 -143.50
CA SER A 2 -91.29 -65.21 -142.37
C SER A 2 -91.46 -64.18 -141.23
N PRO A 3 -92.68 -63.95 -140.71
CA PRO A 3 -92.98 -63.05 -139.59
C PRO A 3 -92.41 -63.52 -138.23
N TRP A 4 -91.86 -64.74 -138.15
CA TRP A 4 -91.29 -65.27 -136.91
C TRP A 4 -89.91 -64.70 -136.53
N LEU A 5 -89.11 -64.26 -137.52
CA LEU A 5 -87.75 -63.74 -137.24
C LEU A 5 -87.75 -62.30 -136.66
N ALA A 6 -88.81 -61.53 -136.90
CA ALA A 6 -88.92 -60.15 -136.41
C ALA A 6 -89.32 -60.09 -134.92
N THR A 7 -90.23 -60.96 -134.50
CA THR A 7 -90.71 -61.04 -133.10
C THR A 7 -89.62 -61.54 -132.16
N LEU A 8 -88.80 -62.51 -132.58
CA LEU A 8 -87.71 -63.04 -131.76
C LEU A 8 -86.60 -62.00 -131.52
N LYS A 9 -86.28 -61.17 -132.53
CA LYS A 9 -85.30 -60.07 -132.38
C LYS A 9 -85.80 -58.98 -131.43
N PHE A 10 -87.09 -58.67 -131.46
CA PHE A 10 -87.66 -57.66 -130.57
C PHE A 10 -87.66 -58.13 -129.11
N ILE A 11 -87.98 -59.40 -128.86
CA ILE A 11 -87.93 -59.99 -127.50
C ILE A 11 -86.49 -60.06 -126.98
N LEU A 12 -85.52 -60.47 -127.81
CA LEU A 12 -84.12 -60.55 -127.40
C LEU A 12 -83.52 -59.18 -127.03
N VAL A 13 -83.87 -58.12 -127.77
CA VAL A 13 -83.41 -56.75 -127.46
C VAL A 13 -84.04 -56.24 -126.16
N VAL A 14 -85.33 -56.48 -125.93
CA VAL A 14 -86.00 -56.04 -124.70
C VAL A 14 -85.45 -56.78 -123.48
N VAL A 15 -85.22 -58.10 -123.58
CA VAL A 15 -84.67 -58.89 -122.47
C VAL A 15 -83.21 -58.52 -122.17
N ALA A 16 -82.38 -58.30 -123.19
CA ALA A 16 -81.00 -57.84 -123.01
C ALA A 16 -80.93 -56.42 -122.38
N SER A 17 -81.86 -55.53 -122.75
CA SER A 17 -81.95 -54.18 -122.18
C SER A 17 -82.34 -54.18 -120.71
N ILE A 18 -83.33 -55.01 -120.33
CA ILE A 18 -83.79 -55.13 -118.94
C ILE A 18 -82.70 -55.77 -118.06
N GLY A 19 -81.96 -56.76 -118.59
CA GLY A 19 -80.83 -57.36 -117.88
C GLY A 19 -79.68 -56.38 -117.60
N LEU A 20 -79.39 -55.47 -118.54
CA LEU A 20 -78.34 -54.46 -118.35
C LEU A 20 -78.71 -53.40 -117.30
N VAL A 21 -79.99 -53.01 -117.24
CA VAL A 21 -80.48 -52.04 -116.24
C VAL A 21 -80.50 -52.66 -114.84
N ALA A 22 -80.86 -53.94 -114.70
CA ALA A 22 -80.83 -54.63 -113.40
C ALA A 22 -79.41 -54.84 -112.85
N ALA A 23 -78.39 -54.93 -113.71
CA ALA A 23 -77.00 -55.09 -113.28
C ALA A 23 -76.33 -53.78 -112.81
N ILE A 24 -76.80 -52.61 -113.29
CA ILE A 24 -76.16 -51.31 -113.02
C ILE A 24 -76.83 -50.55 -111.85
N VAL A 25 -78.08 -50.86 -111.48
CA VAL A 25 -78.73 -50.24 -110.33
C VAL A 25 -78.53 -51.09 -109.07
N LYS A 26 -77.29 -51.11 -108.55
CA LYS A 26 -77.04 -51.51 -107.16
C LYS A 26 -77.15 -50.26 -106.29
N ALA A 27 -78.33 -49.99 -105.74
CA ALA A 27 -78.46 -49.01 -104.67
C ALA A 27 -77.62 -49.47 -103.47
N GLY A 28 -76.73 -48.60 -102.97
CA GLY A 28 -75.96 -48.87 -101.75
C GLY A 28 -76.88 -49.06 -100.53
N SER A 29 -76.43 -49.84 -99.54
CA SER A 29 -77.21 -50.07 -98.33
C SER A 29 -77.49 -48.76 -97.58
N LEU A 30 -78.74 -48.53 -97.18
CA LEU A 30 -79.12 -47.44 -96.28
C LEU A 30 -78.79 -47.74 -94.80
N THR A 31 -78.13 -48.87 -94.51
CA THR A 31 -77.67 -49.22 -93.16
C THR A 31 -76.19 -48.85 -93.00
N PRO A 32 -75.82 -47.92 -92.09
CA PRO A 32 -74.41 -47.64 -91.81
C PRO A 32 -73.68 -48.91 -91.31
N SER A 33 -72.39 -49.04 -91.66
CA SER A 33 -71.58 -50.24 -91.37
C SER A 33 -71.16 -50.39 -89.90
N ALA A 34 -71.35 -49.35 -89.09
CA ALA A 34 -71.24 -49.39 -87.64
C ALA A 34 -72.05 -48.22 -87.04
N SER A 35 -72.54 -48.40 -85.81
CA SER A 35 -73.08 -47.28 -85.02
C SER A 35 -71.95 -46.27 -84.70
N PRO A 36 -72.25 -44.97 -84.57
CA PRO A 36 -71.26 -43.98 -84.13
C PRO A 36 -70.65 -44.41 -82.79
N ALA A 37 -69.32 -44.30 -82.63
CA ALA A 37 -68.67 -44.52 -81.34
C ALA A 37 -68.94 -43.35 -80.40
N ALA A 38 -69.08 -43.61 -79.10
CA ALA A 38 -69.22 -42.55 -78.10
C ALA A 38 -67.96 -41.66 -78.09
N THR A 39 -68.13 -40.35 -77.98
CA THR A 39 -67.02 -39.35 -77.92
C THR A 39 -67.29 -38.29 -76.86
N PHE A 40 -67.99 -38.66 -75.78
CA PHE A 40 -68.32 -37.71 -74.71
C PHE A 40 -68.20 -38.34 -73.33
N TYR A 41 -68.09 -37.48 -72.32
CA TYR A 41 -68.21 -37.84 -70.91
C TYR A 41 -69.68 -37.96 -70.53
N THR A 42 -70.02 -38.94 -69.70
CA THR A 42 -71.37 -39.06 -69.14
C THR A 42 -71.64 -37.95 -68.11
N LEU A 43 -72.91 -37.73 -67.78
CA LEU A 43 -73.30 -36.83 -66.68
C LEU A 43 -72.69 -37.26 -65.33
N THR A 44 -72.50 -38.56 -65.14
CA THR A 44 -71.79 -39.14 -63.98
C THR A 44 -70.32 -38.76 -63.97
N ASP A 45 -69.66 -38.82 -65.13
CA ASP A 45 -68.25 -38.42 -65.25
C ASP A 45 -68.06 -36.92 -64.97
N ILE A 46 -68.98 -36.08 -65.45
CA ILE A 46 -68.96 -34.63 -65.19
C ILE A 46 -69.20 -34.36 -63.70
N TYR A 47 -70.18 -35.01 -63.08
CA TYR A 47 -70.44 -34.89 -61.65
C TYR A 47 -69.23 -35.31 -60.81
N ASN A 48 -68.61 -36.45 -61.12
CA ASN A 48 -67.44 -36.95 -60.40
C ASN A 48 -66.25 -35.98 -60.50
N ARG A 49 -66.05 -35.38 -61.68
CA ARG A 49 -65.01 -34.36 -61.89
C ARG A 49 -65.28 -33.10 -61.05
N LEU A 50 -66.53 -32.65 -60.94
CA LEU A 50 -66.90 -31.50 -60.12
C LEU A 50 -66.79 -31.78 -58.61
N ALA A 51 -67.31 -32.93 -58.16
CA ALA A 51 -67.42 -33.25 -56.74
C ALA A 51 -66.11 -33.71 -56.09
N THR A 52 -65.23 -34.39 -56.85
CA THR A 52 -64.03 -35.02 -56.30
C THR A 52 -62.75 -34.73 -57.09
N ASN A 53 -62.83 -33.93 -58.16
CA ASN A 53 -61.76 -33.72 -59.12
C ASN A 53 -61.26 -35.02 -59.80
N ALA A 54 -62.02 -36.11 -59.74
CA ALA A 54 -61.67 -37.38 -60.36
C ALA A 54 -61.56 -37.25 -61.88
N THR A 55 -60.52 -37.84 -62.46
CA THR A 55 -60.37 -37.98 -63.91
C THR A 55 -61.18 -39.17 -64.39
N ASN A 56 -62.00 -38.98 -65.42
CA ASN A 56 -62.80 -40.05 -66.02
C ASN A 56 -62.31 -40.34 -67.45
N THR A 57 -62.75 -41.45 -68.03
CA THR A 57 -62.38 -41.86 -69.40
C THR A 57 -63.50 -41.51 -70.36
N GLU A 58 -63.17 -40.79 -71.44
CA GLU A 58 -64.12 -40.47 -72.52
C GLU A 58 -64.66 -41.77 -73.15
N ALA A 59 -65.90 -41.74 -73.65
CA ALA A 59 -66.50 -42.86 -74.39
C ALA A 59 -66.76 -44.14 -73.57
N ASN A 60 -66.74 -44.07 -72.24
CA ASN A 60 -67.04 -45.21 -71.36
C ASN A 60 -68.57 -45.48 -71.21
N HIS A 61 -69.32 -45.38 -72.29
CA HIS A 61 -70.76 -45.65 -72.34
C HIS A 61 -71.18 -46.14 -73.73
N ASP A 62 -72.29 -46.88 -73.80
CA ASP A 62 -72.85 -47.42 -75.05
C ASP A 62 -74.09 -46.61 -75.49
N PHE A 63 -74.30 -46.46 -76.80
CA PHE A 63 -75.49 -45.83 -77.39
C PHE A 63 -76.68 -46.79 -77.52
N ALA A 64 -76.48 -48.09 -77.30
CA ALA A 64 -77.52 -49.10 -77.33
C ALA A 64 -78.16 -49.29 -75.94
N PRO A 65 -79.47 -49.00 -75.75
CA PRO A 65 -80.12 -49.30 -74.48
C PRO A 65 -80.31 -50.82 -74.36
N SER A 66 -79.53 -51.47 -73.50
CA SER A 66 -79.65 -52.92 -73.22
C SER A 66 -80.77 -53.24 -72.20
N ALA A 67 -81.42 -52.23 -71.62
CA ALA A 67 -82.58 -52.35 -70.73
C ALA A 67 -83.43 -51.06 -70.70
N LEU A 68 -84.65 -51.14 -70.14
CA LEU A 68 -85.49 -49.97 -69.83
C LEU A 68 -84.68 -48.93 -69.02
N PRO A 69 -84.88 -47.61 -69.21
CA PRO A 69 -84.10 -46.59 -68.52
C PRO A 69 -84.30 -46.70 -67.01
N ALA A 70 -83.27 -47.16 -66.29
CA ALA A 70 -83.20 -47.10 -64.84
C ALA A 70 -82.70 -45.72 -64.40
N ALA A 71 -83.26 -45.17 -63.32
CA ALA A 71 -82.91 -43.86 -62.75
C ALA A 71 -81.49 -43.87 -62.14
N THR A 72 -80.46 -43.91 -62.99
CA THR A 72 -79.07 -44.16 -62.59
C THR A 72 -78.13 -43.01 -62.94
N LEU A 73 -78.63 -41.93 -63.56
CA LEU A 73 -77.84 -40.76 -63.91
C LEU A 73 -78.17 -39.58 -63.00
N TYR A 74 -77.15 -38.78 -62.68
CA TYR A 74 -77.35 -37.52 -61.99
C TYR A 74 -78.21 -36.59 -62.85
N THR A 75 -79.20 -35.98 -62.21
CA THR A 75 -80.02 -34.93 -62.83
C THR A 75 -79.18 -33.68 -63.11
N LEU A 76 -79.58 -32.88 -64.09
CA LEU A 76 -78.94 -31.57 -64.34
C LEU A 76 -78.94 -30.68 -63.08
N LYS A 77 -79.97 -30.80 -62.22
CA LYS A 77 -80.02 -30.14 -60.92
C LYS A 77 -78.87 -30.60 -60.01
N GLN A 78 -78.66 -31.90 -59.87
CA GLN A 78 -77.57 -32.44 -59.04
C GLN A 78 -76.19 -32.06 -59.56
N ILE A 79 -76.00 -31.95 -60.88
CA ILE A 79 -74.74 -31.50 -61.50
C ILE A 79 -74.52 -30.01 -61.25
N TYR A 80 -75.57 -29.19 -61.39
CA TYR A 80 -75.50 -27.77 -61.10
C TYR A 80 -75.17 -27.51 -59.62
N GLU A 81 -75.83 -28.21 -58.71
CA GLU A 81 -75.58 -28.14 -57.27
C GLU A 81 -74.21 -28.72 -56.86
N ALA A 82 -73.55 -29.48 -57.74
CA ALA A 82 -72.19 -29.97 -57.52
C ALA A 82 -71.10 -28.97 -57.95
N ILE A 83 -71.46 -27.88 -58.64
CA ILE A 83 -70.52 -26.79 -58.91
C ILE A 83 -70.34 -26.05 -57.58
N PRO A 84 -69.15 -26.09 -56.96
CA PRO A 84 -68.94 -25.43 -55.68
C PRO A 84 -69.03 -23.92 -55.84
N ASP A 85 -69.60 -23.24 -54.84
CA ASP A 85 -69.46 -21.79 -54.71
C ASP A 85 -67.97 -21.47 -54.48
N ILE A 86 -67.37 -20.74 -55.42
CA ILE A 86 -65.97 -20.34 -55.33
C ILE A 86 -65.87 -19.06 -54.51
N ALA A 87 -65.37 -19.18 -53.28
CA ALA A 87 -65.03 -18.02 -52.48
C ALA A 87 -63.79 -17.31 -53.08
N THR A 88 -63.87 -16.00 -53.32
CA THR A 88 -62.72 -15.24 -53.85
C THR A 88 -61.50 -15.34 -52.95
N THR A 89 -61.70 -15.50 -51.63
CA THR A 89 -60.66 -15.62 -50.61
C THR A 89 -59.89 -16.94 -50.64
N THR A 90 -60.30 -17.94 -51.42
CA THR A 90 -59.56 -19.20 -51.58
C THR A 90 -58.79 -19.28 -52.90
N VAL A 91 -58.99 -18.29 -53.79
CA VAL A 91 -58.32 -18.21 -55.10
C VAL A 91 -57.22 -17.14 -55.03
N LYS A 92 -56.02 -17.49 -55.50
CA LYS A 92 -54.82 -16.63 -55.49
C LYS A 92 -55.11 -15.27 -56.15
N LEU A 93 -54.75 -14.17 -55.49
CA LEU A 93 -54.84 -12.82 -56.06
C LEU A 93 -54.16 -12.75 -57.44
N GLY A 94 -54.84 -12.12 -58.40
CA GLY A 94 -54.36 -12.00 -59.79
C GLY A 94 -54.63 -13.23 -60.67
N THR A 95 -55.26 -14.27 -60.14
CA THR A 95 -55.73 -15.43 -60.91
C THR A 95 -57.26 -15.46 -60.97
N SER A 96 -57.81 -16.11 -62.00
CA SER A 96 -59.25 -16.36 -62.10
C SER A 96 -59.52 -17.86 -62.25
N TYR A 97 -60.54 -18.34 -61.55
CA TYR A 97 -61.03 -19.71 -61.65
C TYR A 97 -62.54 -19.68 -61.93
N LEU A 98 -62.96 -20.30 -63.04
CA LEU A 98 -64.34 -20.28 -63.54
C LEU A 98 -64.96 -18.86 -63.59
N GLY A 99 -64.17 -17.86 -63.97
CA GLY A 99 -64.61 -16.46 -64.09
C GLY A 99 -64.66 -15.69 -62.77
N VAL A 100 -64.41 -16.34 -61.63
CA VAL A 100 -64.27 -15.69 -60.32
C VAL A 100 -62.83 -15.23 -60.15
N ALA A 101 -62.62 -13.94 -59.87
CA ALA A 101 -61.29 -13.39 -59.59
C ALA A 101 -60.89 -13.65 -58.14
N GLY A 102 -59.66 -14.11 -57.92
CA GLY A 102 -59.14 -14.41 -56.59
C GLY A 102 -58.71 -13.17 -55.81
N THR A 103 -58.85 -13.25 -54.49
CA THR A 103 -58.45 -12.22 -53.51
C THR A 103 -57.57 -12.78 -52.39
N LEU A 104 -57.09 -14.03 -52.49
CA LEU A 104 -56.19 -14.62 -51.51
C LEU A 104 -54.78 -14.02 -51.62
N THR A 105 -54.35 -13.35 -50.56
CA THR A 105 -52.99 -12.85 -50.36
C THR A 105 -52.26 -13.70 -49.29
N PRO A 106 -50.92 -13.76 -49.32
CA PRO A 106 -50.14 -14.54 -48.35
C PRO A 106 -49.87 -13.81 -47.02
N ASP A 107 -50.22 -12.51 -46.90
CA ASP A 107 -49.92 -11.65 -45.77
C ASP A 107 -50.97 -11.74 -44.65
N GLY A 108 -50.86 -12.76 -43.80
CA GLY A 108 -51.66 -12.87 -42.57
C GLY A 108 -51.04 -12.22 -41.33
N GLY A 109 -49.83 -11.66 -41.45
CA GLY A 109 -49.02 -11.19 -40.31
C GLY A 109 -48.73 -9.69 -40.34
N THR A 110 -48.13 -9.19 -39.25
CA THR A 110 -47.79 -7.76 -39.07
C THR A 110 -46.29 -7.47 -39.24
N ALA A 111 -45.51 -8.42 -39.73
CA ALA A 111 -44.06 -8.29 -39.85
C ALA A 111 -43.67 -7.38 -41.03
N ALA A 112 -42.73 -6.47 -40.82
CA ALA A 112 -42.08 -5.66 -41.84
C ALA A 112 -40.71 -6.25 -42.22
N ALA A 113 -40.08 -5.75 -43.29
CA ALA A 113 -38.74 -6.20 -43.70
C ALA A 113 -37.71 -6.08 -42.57
N ALA A 114 -37.86 -5.07 -41.71
CA ALA A 114 -37.01 -4.84 -40.54
C ALA A 114 -37.19 -5.89 -39.41
N ASP A 115 -38.22 -6.75 -39.48
CA ASP A 115 -38.46 -7.83 -38.52
C ASP A 115 -37.87 -9.17 -38.99
N VAL A 116 -37.47 -9.27 -40.27
CA VAL A 116 -36.94 -10.50 -40.88
C VAL A 116 -35.42 -10.38 -41.02
N PHE A 117 -34.69 -11.41 -40.61
CA PHE A 117 -33.23 -11.46 -40.71
C PHE A 117 -32.72 -11.16 -42.11
N SER A 118 -31.62 -10.40 -42.17
CA SER A 118 -30.93 -10.06 -43.42
C SER A 118 -30.67 -11.30 -44.27
N ALA A 119 -30.92 -11.18 -45.58
CA ALA A 119 -30.82 -12.25 -46.58
C ALA A 119 -31.80 -13.43 -46.41
N LYS A 120 -32.73 -13.39 -45.43
CA LYS A 120 -33.89 -14.30 -45.38
C LYS A 120 -35.07 -13.65 -46.09
N THR A 121 -35.95 -14.46 -46.65
CA THR A 121 -37.11 -13.99 -47.43
C THR A 121 -38.43 -14.46 -46.84
N ALA A 122 -39.46 -13.63 -46.90
CA ALA A 122 -40.83 -13.94 -46.49
C ALA A 122 -41.83 -13.16 -47.37
N HIS A 123 -43.11 -13.54 -47.34
CA HIS A 123 -44.18 -12.71 -47.93
C HIS A 123 -44.65 -11.71 -46.88
N LEU A 124 -44.31 -10.43 -47.04
CA LEU A 124 -44.60 -9.36 -46.06
C LEU A 124 -45.62 -8.35 -46.60
N THR A 125 -45.80 -8.30 -47.91
CA THR A 125 -46.79 -7.45 -48.58
C THR A 125 -47.98 -8.27 -49.09
N ALA A 126 -49.09 -7.59 -49.40
CA ALA A 126 -50.35 -8.17 -49.92
C ALA A 126 -50.24 -8.71 -51.36
N ASP A 127 -49.10 -9.28 -51.69
CA ASP A 127 -48.79 -9.89 -52.96
C ASP A 127 -47.98 -11.18 -52.76
N TRP A 128 -47.80 -11.93 -53.84
CA TRP A 128 -47.08 -13.20 -53.81
C TRP A 128 -45.60 -13.07 -54.16
N THR A 129 -45.02 -11.88 -54.01
CA THR A 129 -43.58 -11.64 -54.17
C THR A 129 -42.85 -11.86 -52.85
N LEU A 130 -41.59 -12.27 -52.92
CA LEU A 130 -40.76 -12.49 -51.73
C LEU A 130 -40.07 -11.18 -51.35
N ASP A 131 -40.34 -10.70 -50.14
CA ASP A 131 -39.64 -9.59 -49.52
C ASP A 131 -38.36 -10.11 -48.84
N THR A 132 -37.27 -9.37 -48.96
CA THR A 132 -36.00 -9.70 -48.29
C THR A 132 -35.89 -8.94 -46.97
N GLY A 133 -35.60 -9.66 -45.90
CA GLY A 133 -35.40 -9.08 -44.58
C GLY A 133 -34.20 -8.14 -44.53
N THR A 134 -34.32 -7.12 -43.69
CA THR A 134 -33.28 -6.10 -43.44
C THR A 134 -32.79 -6.11 -42.00
N LEU A 135 -33.32 -6.98 -41.13
CA LEU A 135 -32.87 -7.09 -39.74
C LEU A 135 -31.43 -7.61 -39.68
N VAL A 136 -30.50 -6.71 -39.41
CA VAL A 136 -29.09 -7.02 -39.14
C VAL A 136 -28.89 -6.97 -37.63
N LEU A 137 -28.73 -8.13 -36.98
CA LEU A 137 -28.30 -8.21 -35.57
C LEU A 137 -26.76 -8.24 -35.41
N ALA A 138 -26.01 -8.07 -36.50
CA ALA A 138 -24.57 -7.99 -36.44
C ALA A 138 -24.16 -6.60 -35.94
N CYS A 139 -23.42 -6.55 -34.84
CA CYS A 139 -22.81 -5.32 -34.34
C CYS A 139 -22.12 -4.56 -35.48
N ALA A 140 -22.67 -3.41 -35.89
CA ALA A 140 -22.01 -2.55 -36.86
C ALA A 140 -20.73 -2.00 -36.23
N THR A 141 -19.57 -2.53 -36.62
CA THR A 141 -18.27 -2.22 -36.01
C THR A 141 -17.64 -0.91 -36.50
N SER A 142 -18.20 -0.26 -37.52
CA SER A 142 -17.61 0.93 -38.15
C SER A 142 -18.26 2.26 -37.76
N SER A 143 -19.45 2.26 -37.14
CA SER A 143 -20.14 3.47 -36.69
C SER A 143 -20.97 3.16 -35.45
N PHE A 144 -20.32 3.19 -34.29
CA PHE A 144 -21.01 3.12 -33.01
C PHE A 144 -21.66 4.48 -32.74
N ASP A 145 -22.78 4.77 -33.38
CA ASP A 145 -23.74 5.71 -32.83
C ASP A 145 -24.86 4.91 -32.17
N GLY A 146 -25.29 5.35 -30.99
CA GLY A 146 -26.29 4.63 -30.20
C GLY A 146 -27.69 4.62 -30.83
N ALA A 147 -27.88 5.12 -32.06
CA ALA A 147 -29.17 5.15 -32.74
C ALA A 147 -29.36 3.94 -33.66
N ASP A 148 -28.31 3.47 -34.34
CA ASP A 148 -28.40 2.39 -35.33
C ASP A 148 -28.40 0.96 -34.75
N ASN A 149 -28.02 0.78 -33.49
CA ASN A 149 -27.88 -0.54 -32.82
C ASN A 149 -28.99 -0.84 -31.79
N LEU A 150 -30.10 -0.10 -31.87
CA LEU A 150 -31.15 -0.09 -30.85
C LEU A 150 -32.36 -0.91 -31.31
N VAL A 151 -32.32 -2.24 -31.14
CA VAL A 151 -33.51 -3.08 -31.38
C VAL A 151 -34.49 -2.86 -30.22
N SER A 152 -35.65 -2.27 -30.50
CA SER A 152 -36.64 -1.85 -29.49
C SER A 152 -37.41 -3.00 -28.83
N THR A 153 -37.26 -4.24 -29.32
CA THR A 153 -38.07 -5.40 -28.89
C THR A 153 -37.28 -6.69 -28.67
N ALA A 154 -35.93 -6.64 -28.67
CA ALA A 154 -35.12 -7.83 -28.39
C ALA A 154 -35.29 -8.25 -26.92
N TYR A 155 -35.72 -9.48 -26.69
CA TYR A 155 -35.99 -10.05 -25.36
C TYR A 155 -34.68 -10.18 -24.56
N ASP A 156 -34.57 -9.43 -23.47
CA ASP A 156 -33.42 -9.31 -22.57
C ASP A 156 -33.59 -10.09 -21.25
N GLY A 157 -34.42 -11.14 -21.27
CA GLY A 157 -34.67 -12.02 -20.12
C GLY A 157 -35.53 -11.41 -19.00
N ALA A 158 -35.67 -10.08 -18.91
CA ALA A 158 -36.45 -9.38 -17.88
C ALA A 158 -37.39 -8.26 -18.40
N GLY A 159 -37.20 -7.79 -19.62
CA GLY A 159 -37.98 -6.74 -20.29
C GLY A 159 -37.62 -5.29 -19.93
N ASP A 160 -36.45 -5.01 -19.33
CA ASP A 160 -36.13 -3.68 -18.76
C ASP A 160 -35.15 -2.81 -19.57
N GLY A 161 -34.55 -3.36 -20.63
CA GLY A 161 -33.69 -2.66 -21.58
C GLY A 161 -32.22 -2.52 -21.18
N SER A 162 -31.75 -3.16 -20.10
CA SER A 162 -30.40 -2.91 -19.55
C SER A 162 -29.27 -3.68 -20.26
N ASN A 163 -29.51 -4.86 -20.84
CA ASN A 163 -28.48 -5.72 -21.43
C ASN A 163 -28.57 -5.81 -22.95
N ARG A 164 -28.44 -4.66 -23.60
CA ARG A 164 -28.35 -4.59 -25.05
C ARG A 164 -26.92 -4.23 -25.42
N TRP A 165 -26.02 -5.19 -25.65
CA TRP A 165 -24.84 -4.98 -26.51
C TRP A 165 -24.17 -6.30 -26.90
N CYS A 166 -23.85 -6.40 -28.18
CA CYS A 166 -22.84 -7.31 -28.70
C CYS A 166 -21.45 -6.77 -28.30
N MET A 167 -21.06 -6.97 -27.05
CA MET A 167 -19.71 -6.65 -26.54
C MET A 167 -18.74 -7.66 -27.14
N LYS A 168 -17.84 -7.23 -28.04
CA LYS A 168 -16.81 -8.12 -28.59
C LYS A 168 -15.47 -7.97 -27.87
N ASP A 169 -15.12 -6.79 -27.36
CA ASP A 169 -13.92 -6.57 -26.53
C ASP A 169 -14.16 -5.31 -25.67
N THR A 170 -14.34 -5.42 -24.35
CA THR A 170 -14.70 -4.26 -23.51
C THR A 170 -13.99 -4.11 -22.16
N GLY A 171 -13.10 -5.02 -21.78
CA GLY A 171 -12.32 -4.84 -20.55
C GLY A 171 -11.19 -5.84 -20.38
N ASP A 172 -10.17 -5.48 -19.62
CA ASP A 172 -9.03 -6.34 -19.24
C ASP A 172 -9.11 -6.79 -17.77
N ALA A 173 -10.22 -6.52 -17.09
CA ALA A 173 -10.43 -6.86 -15.69
C ALA A 173 -10.45 -8.39 -15.48
N ALA A 174 -9.51 -8.87 -14.68
CA ALA A 174 -9.50 -10.23 -14.15
C ALA A 174 -10.27 -10.29 -12.82
N ASP A 175 -10.47 -11.50 -12.30
CA ASP A 175 -11.03 -11.71 -10.96
C ASP A 175 -10.20 -10.97 -9.89
N THR A 176 -8.88 -10.90 -10.08
CA THR A 176 -7.95 -10.19 -9.20
C THR A 176 -8.06 -8.67 -9.22
N ASP A 177 -8.85 -8.10 -10.14
CA ASP A 177 -9.09 -6.66 -10.23
C ASP A 177 -10.43 -6.26 -9.60
N ILE A 178 -11.22 -7.24 -9.17
CA ILE A 178 -12.60 -7.05 -8.72
C ILE A 178 -12.74 -7.52 -7.26
N LEU A 179 -13.45 -6.73 -6.45
CA LEU A 179 -13.72 -7.08 -5.05
C LEU A 179 -14.50 -8.40 -4.95
N ALA A 180 -14.09 -9.26 -4.01
CA ALA A 180 -14.73 -10.55 -3.77
C ALA A 180 -16.25 -10.42 -3.60
N GLY A 181 -17.01 -11.25 -4.31
CA GLY A 181 -18.46 -11.22 -4.33
C GLY A 181 -19.09 -10.16 -5.24
N LYS A 182 -18.28 -9.31 -5.90
CA LYS A 182 -18.75 -8.48 -7.02
C LYS A 182 -18.59 -9.24 -8.33
N ILE A 183 -19.49 -8.98 -9.28
CA ILE A 183 -19.53 -9.61 -10.59
C ILE A 183 -19.37 -8.53 -11.66
N ALA A 184 -18.53 -8.81 -12.65
CA ALA A 184 -18.42 -8.03 -13.89
C ALA A 184 -18.62 -8.95 -15.10
N TRP A 185 -18.94 -8.36 -16.24
CA TRP A 185 -19.03 -9.06 -17.53
C TRP A 185 -17.91 -8.55 -18.44
N VAL A 186 -16.94 -9.42 -18.75
CA VAL A 186 -15.79 -9.12 -19.60
C VAL A 186 -15.88 -10.00 -20.83
N ASP A 187 -15.98 -9.37 -22.01
CA ASP A 187 -16.14 -10.04 -23.31
C ASP A 187 -17.29 -11.07 -23.34
N GLY A 188 -18.38 -10.74 -22.62
CA GLY A 188 -19.57 -11.58 -22.50
C GLY A 188 -19.44 -12.75 -21.51
N VAL A 189 -18.31 -12.88 -20.80
CA VAL A 189 -18.09 -13.91 -19.77
C VAL A 189 -18.23 -13.30 -18.38
N GLU A 190 -18.88 -14.04 -17.47
CA GLU A 190 -19.01 -13.64 -16.07
C GLU A 190 -17.66 -13.76 -15.38
N VAL A 191 -17.19 -12.67 -14.77
CA VAL A 191 -16.00 -12.64 -13.94
C VAL A 191 -16.43 -12.31 -12.52
N THR A 192 -16.28 -13.27 -11.61
CA THR A 192 -16.49 -13.06 -10.17
C THR A 192 -15.19 -12.60 -9.54
N GLY A 193 -15.21 -11.48 -8.81
CA GLY A 193 -14.03 -10.93 -8.16
C GLY A 193 -13.44 -11.82 -7.08
N SER A 194 -12.14 -11.69 -6.87
CA SER A 194 -11.34 -12.44 -5.90
C SER A 194 -10.52 -11.57 -4.95
N ILE A 195 -10.52 -10.23 -5.09
CA ILE A 195 -9.84 -9.34 -4.11
C ILE A 195 -10.53 -9.49 -2.75
N THR A 196 -9.81 -9.99 -1.77
CA THR A 196 -10.31 -10.15 -0.41
C THR A 196 -10.23 -8.83 0.37
N THR A 197 -11.24 -8.57 1.21
CA THR A 197 -11.16 -7.52 2.22
C THR A 197 -10.18 -7.93 3.31
N GLN A 198 -9.23 -7.04 3.60
CA GLN A 198 -8.20 -7.21 4.61
C GLN A 198 -8.43 -6.23 5.76
N THR A 199 -7.84 -6.54 6.91
CA THR A 199 -7.79 -5.65 8.08
C THR A 199 -6.33 -5.33 8.39
N LEU A 200 -6.02 -4.05 8.62
CA LEU A 200 -4.71 -3.66 9.12
C LEU A 200 -4.52 -4.18 10.55
N SER A 201 -3.29 -4.55 10.90
CA SER A 201 -2.89 -5.00 12.22
C SER A 201 -1.53 -4.42 12.57
N ASP A 202 -1.35 -4.10 13.84
CA ASP A 202 -0.10 -3.65 14.46
C ASP A 202 0.82 -4.83 14.89
N ALA A 203 0.40 -6.07 14.66
CA ALA A 203 1.13 -7.25 15.14
C ALA A 203 2.44 -7.53 14.38
N ASN A 204 2.58 -7.05 13.14
CA ASN A 204 3.77 -7.18 12.32
C ASN A 204 3.78 -6.15 11.18
N ASP A 205 4.88 -6.11 10.43
CA ASP A 205 5.15 -5.18 9.33
C ASP A 205 4.64 -5.67 7.96
N THR A 206 3.98 -6.83 7.90
CA THR A 206 3.50 -7.42 6.65
C THR A 206 2.08 -6.94 6.34
N VAL A 207 1.95 -6.21 5.22
CA VAL A 207 0.65 -5.80 4.66
C VAL A 207 0.33 -6.69 3.47
N SER A 208 -0.61 -7.61 3.65
CA SER A 208 -1.08 -8.50 2.58
C SER A 208 -1.78 -7.71 1.46
N ALA A 209 -1.69 -8.18 0.22
CA ALA A 209 -2.47 -7.61 -0.87
C ALA A 209 -3.98 -7.79 -0.62
N GLY A 210 -4.77 -6.77 -0.98
CA GLY A 210 -6.23 -6.81 -0.86
C GLY A 210 -6.85 -5.42 -0.75
N TYR A 211 -8.14 -5.39 -0.44
CA TYR A 211 -8.89 -4.16 -0.22
C TYR A 211 -8.98 -3.85 1.28
N TYR A 212 -8.76 -2.59 1.66
CA TYR A 212 -8.83 -2.12 3.03
C TYR A 212 -9.94 -1.07 3.16
N GLU A 213 -10.86 -1.30 4.09
CA GLU A 213 -11.88 -0.31 4.44
C GLU A 213 -11.24 0.94 5.06
N ALA A 214 -11.89 2.09 4.89
CA ALA A 214 -11.45 3.34 5.50
C ALA A 214 -11.33 3.19 7.02
N THR A 215 -10.17 3.54 7.58
CA THR A 215 -9.88 3.41 9.01
C THR A 215 -8.95 4.51 9.51
N THR A 216 -8.74 4.58 10.82
CA THR A 216 -7.83 5.51 11.49
C THR A 216 -6.62 4.74 12.01
N LEU A 217 -5.41 5.07 11.55
CA LEU A 217 -4.18 4.34 11.91
C LEU A 217 -3.92 4.31 13.43
N ALA A 218 -4.20 5.39 14.16
CA ALA A 218 -4.04 5.42 15.62
C ALA A 218 -5.05 4.55 16.39
N ALA A 219 -6.12 4.09 15.74
CA ALA A 219 -7.03 3.09 16.30
C ALA A 219 -6.53 1.66 16.03
N VAL A 220 -5.70 1.47 14.99
CA VAL A 220 -5.05 0.20 14.68
C VAL A 220 -3.81 0.02 15.57
N ASP A 221 -2.97 1.05 15.67
CA ASP A 221 -1.75 1.05 16.47
C ASP A 221 -1.74 2.21 17.47
N SER A 222 -1.89 1.87 18.75
CA SER A 222 -1.87 2.84 19.85
C SER A 222 -0.50 3.49 20.06
N TYR A 223 0.58 2.92 19.53
CA TYR A 223 1.92 3.50 19.60
C TYR A 223 2.09 4.75 18.75
N LEU A 224 1.16 5.06 17.85
CA LEU A 224 1.12 6.35 17.15
C LEU A 224 0.73 7.53 18.06
N ALA A 225 0.43 7.29 19.34
CA ALA A 225 0.22 8.37 20.31
C ALA A 225 1.46 9.27 20.46
N SER A 226 1.24 10.59 20.54
CA SER A 226 2.31 11.60 20.65
C SER A 226 3.33 11.33 21.77
N ALA A 227 2.89 10.71 22.87
CA ALA A 227 3.73 10.36 24.01
C ALA A 227 4.77 9.25 23.73
N ASN A 228 4.62 8.52 22.62
CA ASN A 228 5.54 7.44 22.21
C ASN A 228 6.49 7.89 21.08
N ILE A 229 6.30 9.10 20.55
CA ILE A 229 7.05 9.62 19.41
C ILE A 229 8.04 10.67 19.90
N LYS A 230 9.32 10.53 19.51
CA LYS A 230 10.41 11.44 19.86
C LYS A 230 10.10 12.87 19.42
N SER A 231 10.42 13.84 20.27
CA SER A 231 10.26 15.27 20.00
C SER A 231 10.91 15.67 18.67
N GLY A 232 10.21 16.49 17.88
CA GLY A 232 10.67 16.94 16.57
C GLY A 232 10.47 15.92 15.44
N VAL A 233 10.03 14.69 15.74
CA VAL A 233 9.69 13.66 14.75
C VAL A 233 8.17 13.66 14.53
N THR A 234 7.76 13.47 13.28
CA THR A 234 6.35 13.29 12.90
C THR A 234 6.19 11.97 12.16
N ILE A 235 5.31 11.10 12.64
CA ILE A 235 5.00 9.81 12.02
C ILE A 235 3.53 9.82 11.61
N PHE A 236 3.24 9.65 10.32
CA PHE A 236 1.87 9.73 9.76
C PHE A 236 1.06 10.98 10.17
N GLY A 237 1.73 12.12 10.37
CA GLY A 237 1.09 13.37 10.81
C GLY A 237 0.94 13.54 12.32
N PHE A 238 1.29 12.53 13.13
CA PHE A 238 1.33 12.62 14.58
C PHE A 238 2.69 13.18 15.03
N ALA A 239 2.68 14.40 15.59
CA ALA A 239 3.88 15.05 16.09
C ALA A 239 4.30 14.48 17.46
N GLY A 240 5.60 14.28 17.63
CA GLY A 240 6.19 13.82 18.89
C GLY A 240 6.05 14.80 20.03
N ASN A 241 5.90 14.27 21.25
CA ASN A 241 5.77 15.07 22.45
C ASN A 241 7.11 15.72 22.80
N VAL A 242 7.08 16.99 23.18
CA VAL A 242 8.26 17.78 23.58
C VAL A 242 9.05 17.16 24.75
N ASN A 243 8.41 16.31 25.56
CA ASN A 243 9.03 15.64 26.71
C ASN A 243 9.65 14.28 26.36
N VAL A 244 9.49 13.77 25.14
CA VAL A 244 10.09 12.51 24.70
C VAL A 244 11.39 12.83 23.97
N VAL A 245 12.50 12.82 24.70
CA VAL A 245 13.81 13.22 24.18
C VAL A 245 14.83 12.10 24.31
N ASP A 246 15.89 12.19 23.52
CA ASP A 246 17.02 11.27 23.57
C ASP A 246 18.00 11.71 24.65
N THR A 247 18.22 10.83 25.62
CA THR A 247 19.04 11.12 26.81
C THR A 247 20.43 10.50 26.74
N SER A 248 20.80 9.88 25.61
CA SER A 248 22.11 9.22 25.41
C SER A 248 23.30 10.20 25.47
N ALA A 249 23.07 11.48 25.18
CA ALA A 249 24.08 12.52 25.28
C ALA A 249 24.23 13.12 26.70
N GLY A 250 23.39 12.73 27.66
CA GLY A 250 23.53 13.17 29.05
C GLY A 250 24.79 12.60 29.69
N ASP A 251 25.51 13.39 30.47
CA ASP A 251 26.76 13.02 31.15
C ASP A 251 26.72 13.23 32.67
N ALA A 252 25.57 13.62 33.22
CA ALA A 252 25.41 13.92 34.64
C ALA A 252 25.52 12.65 35.51
N ALA A 253 26.52 12.62 36.39
CA ALA A 253 26.62 11.63 37.46
C ALA A 253 25.80 12.07 38.69
N ALA A 254 25.53 11.13 39.60
CA ALA A 254 24.82 11.43 40.86
C ALA A 254 25.51 12.54 41.68
N GLY A 255 26.84 12.64 41.60
CA GLY A 255 27.62 13.71 42.25
C GLY A 255 27.39 15.10 41.66
N ASP A 256 26.98 15.21 40.40
CA ASP A 256 26.74 16.48 39.69
C ASP A 256 25.34 17.05 39.95
N ILE A 257 24.46 16.25 40.56
CA ILE A 257 23.05 16.57 40.74
C ILE A 257 22.78 16.79 42.24
N ALA A 258 22.14 17.93 42.57
CA ALA A 258 21.72 18.25 43.93
C ALA A 258 20.95 17.10 44.59
N ASN A 259 21.16 16.89 45.91
CA ASN A 259 20.45 15.86 46.68
C ASN A 259 18.95 15.82 46.36
N ASP A 260 18.42 14.61 46.18
CA ASP A 260 17.00 14.31 45.93
C ASP A 260 16.45 14.87 44.59
N LYS A 261 17.29 15.46 43.73
CA LYS A 261 16.93 15.83 42.35
C LYS A 261 17.17 14.68 41.39
N ILE A 262 16.43 14.67 40.29
CA ILE A 262 16.46 13.59 39.31
C ILE A 262 16.88 14.17 37.96
N ALA A 263 17.77 13.45 37.28
CA ALA A 263 18.03 13.59 35.86
C ALA A 263 17.84 12.24 35.16
N PHE A 264 17.79 12.25 33.82
CA PHE A 264 17.78 11.03 33.02
C PHE A 264 18.99 11.04 32.09
N VAL A 265 19.78 9.97 32.13
CA VAL A 265 21.00 9.78 31.34
C VAL A 265 20.95 8.39 30.73
N ASP A 266 21.07 8.31 29.40
CA ASP A 266 21.00 7.05 28.64
C ASP A 266 19.81 6.15 29.02
N GLY A 267 18.63 6.76 29.18
CA GLY A 267 17.40 6.07 29.59
C GLY A 267 17.31 5.69 31.07
N ALA A 268 18.38 5.86 31.85
CA ALA A 268 18.40 5.58 33.28
C ALA A 268 18.05 6.81 34.12
N GLN A 269 17.28 6.61 35.19
CA GLN A 269 17.05 7.65 36.19
C GLN A 269 18.29 7.79 37.09
N VAL A 270 18.85 9.01 37.16
CA VAL A 270 19.95 9.36 38.04
C VAL A 270 19.42 10.25 39.16
N THR A 271 19.50 9.78 40.39
CA THR A 271 19.14 10.57 41.59
C THR A 271 20.39 11.22 42.16
N GLY A 272 20.31 12.53 42.39
CA GLY A 272 21.42 13.32 42.90
C GLY A 272 21.80 12.97 44.33
N SER A 273 23.11 12.90 44.55
CA SER A 273 23.77 12.65 45.83
C SER A 273 24.75 13.76 46.19
N MET A 274 24.69 14.91 45.51
CA MET A 274 25.55 16.05 45.82
C MET A 274 25.31 16.49 47.26
N PHE A 275 26.36 16.44 48.07
CA PHE A 275 26.38 16.77 49.49
C PHE A 275 25.65 15.79 50.44
N THR A 276 25.40 14.54 50.05
CA THR A 276 24.71 13.56 50.92
C THR A 276 25.40 13.40 52.30
N ASN A 277 26.74 13.43 52.34
CA ASN A 277 27.49 13.28 53.59
C ASN A 277 27.43 14.54 54.47
N GLN A 278 27.37 15.72 53.86
CA GLN A 278 27.27 17.00 54.56
C GLN A 278 25.87 17.21 55.16
N LYS A 279 24.81 16.73 54.49
CA LYS A 279 23.41 16.77 54.98
C LYS A 279 23.27 16.13 56.37
N ASN A 280 24.03 15.07 56.63
CA ASN A 280 23.96 14.31 57.88
C ASN A 280 25.08 14.63 58.86
N GLN A 281 25.96 15.59 58.56
CA GLN A 281 27.19 15.85 59.33
C GLN A 281 28.04 14.57 59.56
N THR A 282 27.94 13.59 58.66
CA THR A 282 28.65 12.31 58.77
C THR A 282 30.04 12.37 58.14
N LYS A 283 30.47 13.55 57.71
CA LYS A 283 31.84 13.84 57.33
C LYS A 283 32.53 14.41 58.56
N ASP A 284 33.39 13.62 59.19
CA ASP A 284 34.17 14.09 60.34
C ASP A 284 35.34 14.91 59.79
N ASP A 285 35.28 16.24 59.96
CA ASP A 285 36.23 17.22 59.41
C ASP A 285 37.63 17.15 60.05
N TRP A 286 37.90 16.18 60.94
CA TRP A 286 39.12 16.12 61.75
C TRP A 286 39.79 14.74 61.78
N VAL A 287 40.68 14.49 60.82
CA VAL A 287 41.73 13.46 60.97
C VAL A 287 42.87 14.04 61.80
N SER A 288 42.65 14.17 63.10
CA SER A 288 43.76 14.15 64.06
C SER A 288 43.46 13.07 65.10
N SER A 289 43.59 11.83 64.69
CA SER A 289 44.44 10.86 65.37
C SER A 289 44.12 9.49 64.83
N THR A 290 45.15 8.76 64.44
CA THR A 290 45.10 7.30 64.38
C THR A 290 44.42 6.77 65.66
N GLY A 291 43.24 6.17 65.55
CA GLY A 291 42.74 5.23 66.55
C GLY A 291 41.55 5.62 67.42
N THR A 292 40.55 6.33 66.91
CA THR A 292 39.25 6.39 67.61
C THR A 292 38.32 5.30 67.10
N SER A 293 38.01 4.33 67.96
CA SER A 293 37.01 3.28 67.69
C SER A 293 35.66 3.91 67.30
N GLY A 294 35.21 3.71 66.06
CA GLY A 294 33.96 4.27 65.53
C GLY A 294 34.13 5.23 64.34
N GLU A 295 35.37 5.49 63.92
CA GLU A 295 35.69 6.28 62.72
C GLU A 295 35.11 5.65 61.43
N TYR A 296 34.38 6.45 60.64
CA TYR A 296 33.82 6.04 59.36
C TYR A 296 34.88 6.16 58.26
N THR A 297 35.76 5.17 58.16
CA THR A 297 36.87 5.11 57.18
C THR A 297 36.42 4.97 55.71
N GLY A 298 35.12 4.78 55.47
CA GLY A 298 34.55 4.66 54.12
C GLY A 298 34.73 5.91 53.25
N GLU A 299 34.98 7.08 53.84
CA GLU A 299 35.23 8.32 53.11
C GLU A 299 36.67 8.47 52.59
N GLU A 300 37.63 7.83 53.26
CA GLU A 300 39.03 7.76 52.82
C GLU A 300 39.17 6.96 51.52
N ALA A 301 38.19 6.11 51.20
CA ALA A 301 38.14 5.29 49.99
C ALA A 301 37.78 6.05 48.70
N THR A 302 37.47 7.36 48.76
CA THR A 302 37.10 8.16 47.59
C THR A 302 38.28 8.79 46.86
N TRP A 303 39.46 8.80 47.48
CA TRP A 303 40.70 9.26 46.85
C TRP A 303 41.46 8.07 46.29
N THR A 304 41.57 8.01 44.97
CA THR A 304 42.41 7.01 44.31
C THR A 304 43.84 7.56 44.24
N ILE A 305 44.82 6.74 44.63
CA ILE A 305 46.21 7.04 44.34
C ILE A 305 46.41 6.78 42.85
N ILE A 306 46.76 7.82 42.10
CA ILE A 306 46.86 7.72 40.62
C ILE A 306 48.30 7.63 40.14
N ALA A 307 49.25 7.94 41.02
CA ALA A 307 50.64 7.59 40.85
C ALA A 307 51.26 7.31 42.22
N ASP A 308 51.68 6.06 42.43
CA ASP A 308 52.68 5.70 43.42
C ASP A 308 54.03 5.76 42.71
N LEU A 309 54.82 6.81 42.95
CA LEU A 309 56.27 6.59 42.88
C LEU A 309 56.57 5.76 44.15
N PRO A 310 57.08 4.52 44.04
CA PRO A 310 57.37 3.73 45.23
C PRO A 310 58.28 4.56 46.13
N ALA A 311 57.95 4.65 47.42
CA ALA A 311 58.66 5.49 48.39
C ALA A 311 60.19 5.26 48.44
N SER A 312 60.67 4.16 47.86
CA SER A 312 62.09 3.81 47.69
C SER A 312 62.79 4.46 46.48
N ASP A 313 62.05 4.88 45.44
CA ASP A 313 62.60 5.51 44.22
C ASP A 313 62.26 7.01 44.13
N TYR A 314 61.59 7.56 45.15
CA TYR A 314 61.32 8.98 45.24
C TYR A 314 62.65 9.75 45.34
N GLN A 315 63.01 10.45 44.26
CA GLN A 315 64.04 11.48 44.34
C GLN A 315 63.39 12.75 44.87
N ALA A 316 63.92 13.23 45.99
CA ALA A 316 63.60 14.52 46.58
C ALA A 316 63.51 15.60 45.50
N ILE A 317 62.38 16.31 45.47
CA ILE A 317 62.20 17.44 44.54
C ILE A 317 62.85 18.64 45.19
N ASN A 318 64.18 18.73 45.07
CA ASN A 318 64.95 19.78 45.71
C ASN A 318 64.60 21.13 45.06
N TYR A 319 63.68 21.87 45.68
CA TYR A 319 63.37 23.22 45.26
C TYR A 319 64.33 24.21 45.93
N LEU A 320 65.32 24.69 45.16
CA LEU A 320 66.25 25.77 45.53
C LEU A 320 65.57 27.14 45.45
N GLY A 321 64.52 27.32 46.25
CA GLY A 321 63.77 28.57 46.32
C GLY A 321 64.35 29.55 47.30
N SER A 322 65.33 30.34 46.85
CA SER A 322 65.91 31.53 47.50
C SER A 322 66.38 31.32 48.94
N VAL A 323 67.70 31.31 49.13
CA VAL A 323 68.35 31.56 50.42
C VAL A 323 67.78 32.84 51.02
N ALA A 324 67.26 32.76 52.25
CA ALA A 324 66.93 33.97 53.00
C ALA A 324 68.21 34.80 53.17
N ALA A 325 68.10 36.13 53.17
CA ALA A 325 69.27 36.98 53.40
C ALA A 325 69.93 36.63 54.75
N GLY A 326 71.07 35.95 54.70
CA GLY A 326 71.84 35.51 55.88
C GLY A 326 71.82 34.01 56.21
N GLU A 327 71.26 33.14 55.35
CA GLU A 327 71.44 31.68 55.46
C GLU A 327 72.48 31.21 54.42
N ASP A 328 73.41 30.33 54.81
CA ASP A 328 74.53 29.87 53.97
C ASP A 328 74.15 28.72 53.01
N GLU A 329 73.06 27.99 53.28
CA GLU A 329 72.58 26.90 52.44
C GLU A 329 71.05 26.97 52.27
N PRO A 330 70.51 26.64 51.09
CA PRO A 330 69.08 26.64 50.83
C PRO A 330 68.41 25.50 51.60
N SER A 331 67.35 25.78 52.37
CA SER A 331 66.50 24.68 52.86
C SER A 331 65.80 24.00 51.69
N GLU A 332 66.01 22.70 51.55
CA GLU A 332 65.34 21.90 50.52
C GLU A 332 63.91 21.60 50.99
N LEU A 333 62.94 21.84 50.11
CA LEU A 333 61.54 21.56 50.35
C LEU A 333 61.13 20.42 49.43
N ASP A 334 60.88 19.25 50.02
CA ASP A 334 60.58 18.02 49.32
C ASP A 334 59.11 17.61 49.50
N LEU A 335 58.63 16.66 48.71
CA LEU A 335 57.36 15.99 49.01
C LEU A 335 57.62 14.94 50.08
N PHE A 336 56.79 14.94 51.12
CA PHE A 336 56.92 14.04 52.26
C PHE A 336 56.78 12.54 51.86
N SER A 337 55.82 12.20 50.98
CA SER A 337 55.61 10.82 50.50
C SER A 337 55.69 10.64 48.99
N GLY A 338 55.75 11.71 48.20
CA GLY A 338 55.79 11.61 46.73
C GLY A 338 54.48 11.09 46.09
N MET A 339 53.35 11.17 46.80
CA MET A 339 52.06 10.67 46.32
C MET A 339 51.23 11.73 45.59
N ILE A 340 50.42 11.29 44.62
CA ILE A 340 49.37 12.08 43.98
C ILE A 340 48.02 11.46 44.28
N LYS A 341 47.11 12.25 44.83
CA LYS A 341 45.75 11.82 45.12
C LYS A 341 44.77 12.56 44.21
N ARG A 342 43.76 11.87 43.67
CA ARG A 342 42.67 12.50 42.91
C ARG A 342 41.40 12.61 43.75
N ASP A 343 40.84 13.82 43.79
CA ASP A 343 39.53 14.07 44.36
C ASP A 343 38.46 13.62 43.36
N GLY A 344 37.72 12.56 43.70
CA GLY A 344 36.65 12.03 42.87
C GLY A 344 35.47 12.99 42.66
N ARG A 345 35.37 14.08 43.44
CA ARG A 345 34.26 15.05 43.40
C ARG A 345 34.57 16.27 42.55
N THR A 346 35.73 16.87 42.74
CA THR A 346 36.17 18.03 41.93
C THR A 346 36.93 17.62 40.67
N GLY A 347 37.40 16.37 40.60
CA GLY A 347 38.28 15.89 39.53
C GLY A 347 39.72 16.38 39.65
N LEU A 348 40.03 17.25 40.62
CA LEU A 348 41.35 17.81 40.85
C LEU A 348 42.31 16.77 41.42
N TYR A 349 43.59 16.89 41.07
CA TYR A 349 44.65 16.09 41.66
C TYR A 349 45.47 16.96 42.59
N TRP A 350 45.81 16.43 43.76
CA TRP A 350 46.49 17.16 44.82
C TRP A 350 47.86 16.55 45.09
N SER A 351 48.85 17.42 45.26
CA SER A 351 50.19 17.04 45.72
C SER A 351 50.14 16.66 47.19
N ASP A 352 51.10 15.83 47.62
CA ASP A 352 51.33 15.59 49.04
C ASP A 352 51.94 16.81 49.78
N VAL A 353 52.24 16.65 51.07
CA VAL A 353 52.82 17.65 51.95
C VAL A 353 54.22 18.06 51.52
N ALA A 354 54.45 19.37 51.44
CA ALA A 354 55.78 19.93 51.36
C ALA A 354 56.48 19.83 52.73
N ALA A 355 57.66 19.22 52.78
CA ALA A 355 58.42 18.92 53.99
C ALA A 355 59.84 19.48 53.92
N GLU A 356 60.34 19.93 55.08
CA GLU A 356 61.72 20.36 55.27
C GLU A 356 62.36 19.39 56.26
N ALA A 357 63.49 18.77 55.89
CA ALA A 357 64.19 17.76 56.70
C ALA A 357 63.27 16.63 57.22
N GLY A 358 62.32 16.17 56.41
CA GLY A 358 61.42 15.06 56.76
C GLY A 358 60.30 15.43 57.74
N SER A 359 60.01 16.72 57.95
CA SER A 359 58.84 17.18 58.72
C SER A 359 58.00 18.14 57.89
N ALA A 360 56.68 18.05 58.00
CA ALA A 360 55.76 18.97 57.32
C ALA A 360 56.13 20.42 57.63
N SER A 361 56.46 21.21 56.60
CA SER A 361 56.99 22.56 56.77
C SER A 361 56.01 23.62 56.28
N SER A 362 55.71 24.59 57.15
CA SER A 362 55.10 25.85 56.73
C SER A 362 56.18 26.67 56.04
N THR A 363 56.23 26.57 54.72
CA THR A 363 57.25 27.23 53.89
C THR A 363 57.43 28.71 54.29
N LYS A 364 58.67 29.15 54.61
CA LYS A 364 59.00 30.59 54.67
C LYS A 364 58.74 31.21 53.29
N ASN A 365 57.66 31.96 53.12
CA ASN A 365 57.33 32.52 51.81
C ASN A 365 58.03 33.85 51.60
N THR A 366 59.31 33.79 51.23
CA THR A 366 60.02 35.00 50.83
C THR A 366 59.80 35.24 49.35
N PHE A 367 59.08 36.31 49.01
CA PHE A 367 58.87 36.75 47.65
C PHE A 367 60.01 37.70 47.23
N GLY A 368 60.56 37.51 46.04
CA GLY A 368 61.33 38.56 45.37
C GLY A 368 60.37 39.59 44.76
N ALA A 369 60.90 40.65 44.18
CA ALA A 369 60.14 41.53 43.28
C ALA A 369 60.55 41.24 41.83
N VAL A 370 59.65 41.45 40.86
CA VAL A 370 60.05 41.56 39.45
C VAL A 370 61.16 42.62 39.36
N THR A 371 62.02 42.54 38.35
CA THR A 371 63.09 43.50 38.10
C THR A 371 62.61 44.97 38.05
N ASP A 372 61.32 45.20 37.76
CA ASP A 372 60.68 46.53 37.76
C ASP A 372 60.03 46.94 39.10
N GLY A 373 60.08 46.09 40.13
CA GLY A 373 59.54 46.34 41.47
C GLY A 373 58.01 46.34 41.57
N THR A 374 57.28 46.08 40.49
CA THR A 374 55.83 46.34 40.41
C THR A 374 54.98 45.24 41.05
N ARG A 375 55.51 44.02 41.15
CA ARG A 375 54.80 42.85 41.68
C ARG A 375 55.79 41.93 42.41
N PRO A 376 55.37 41.23 43.48
CA PRO A 376 56.17 40.16 44.03
C PRO A 376 56.31 39.03 42.98
N THR A 377 57.53 38.59 42.72
CA THR A 377 57.88 37.41 41.90
C THR A 377 58.64 36.38 42.71
N GLY A 378 58.42 35.11 42.41
CA GLY A 378 58.93 34.04 43.28
C GLY A 378 58.07 33.93 44.53
N GLY A 379 58.63 33.38 45.60
CA GLY A 379 57.86 32.87 46.73
C GLY A 379 57.90 31.36 46.75
N ARG A 380 58.22 30.78 47.91
CA ARG A 380 58.44 29.34 48.03
C ARG A 380 57.19 28.52 47.68
N ALA A 381 55.98 29.05 47.91
CA ALA A 381 54.73 28.40 47.53
C ALA A 381 54.52 28.24 46.02
N ILE A 382 54.67 29.32 45.25
CA ILE A 382 54.51 29.28 43.78
C ILE A 382 55.68 28.51 43.16
N GLY A 383 56.89 28.76 43.67
CA GLY A 383 58.09 28.09 43.22
C GLY A 383 58.07 26.58 43.43
N PHE A 384 57.51 26.11 44.55
CA PHE A 384 57.29 24.69 44.80
C PHE A 384 56.41 24.04 43.73
N CYS A 385 55.24 24.64 43.40
CA CYS A 385 54.40 24.09 42.33
C CYS A 385 55.08 24.13 40.96
N ASN A 386 55.88 25.16 40.67
CA ASN A 386 56.69 25.22 39.45
C ASN A 386 57.80 24.15 39.44
N ALA A 387 58.36 23.78 40.59
CA ALA A 387 59.34 22.71 40.71
C ALA A 387 58.72 21.35 40.39
N LEU A 388 57.47 21.11 40.80
CA LEU A 388 56.71 19.93 40.37
C LEU A 388 56.60 19.86 38.84
N ASN A 389 56.36 21.00 38.18
CA ASN A 389 56.29 21.04 36.71
C ASN A 389 57.62 20.78 36.02
N SER A 390 58.72 21.17 36.66
CA SER A 390 60.08 21.05 36.11
C SER A 390 60.75 19.72 36.48
N TYR A 391 60.10 18.90 37.31
CA TYR A 391 60.62 17.60 37.74
C TYR A 391 60.90 16.67 36.55
N ASN A 392 61.80 15.72 36.75
CA ASN A 392 62.21 14.74 35.73
C ASN A 392 62.54 15.39 34.37
N SER A 393 63.44 16.38 34.39
CA SER A 393 63.86 17.14 33.19
C SER A 393 62.69 17.77 32.42
N GLY A 394 61.65 18.25 33.12
CA GLY A 394 60.45 18.83 32.52
C GLY A 394 59.35 17.82 32.15
N GLY A 395 59.53 16.54 32.46
CA GLY A 395 58.48 15.51 32.36
C GLY A 395 57.39 15.66 33.44
N GLY A 396 57.63 16.50 34.45
CA GLY A 396 56.66 16.83 35.47
C GLY A 396 56.48 15.76 36.54
N PHE A 397 56.03 16.18 37.72
CA PHE A 397 55.81 15.28 38.85
C PHE A 397 54.62 14.36 38.57
N GLY A 398 54.84 13.05 38.69
CA GLY A 398 53.90 12.01 38.29
C GLY A 398 53.63 11.94 36.78
N GLY A 399 54.51 12.53 35.96
CA GLY A 399 54.32 12.64 34.50
C GLY A 399 53.49 13.85 34.07
N TYR A 400 53.31 14.83 34.97
CA TYR A 400 52.42 15.97 34.74
C TYR A 400 53.08 17.31 35.07
N SER A 401 52.94 18.28 34.16
CA SER A 401 53.65 19.56 34.19
C SER A 401 52.72 20.79 34.26
N ASP A 402 51.49 20.59 34.70
CA ASP A 402 50.40 21.56 34.83
C ASP A 402 49.99 21.79 36.30
N TRP A 403 50.87 21.54 37.25
CA TRP A 403 50.68 21.84 38.67
C TRP A 403 50.65 23.35 38.94
N TYR A 404 49.69 23.79 39.73
CA TYR A 404 49.57 25.18 40.15
C TYR A 404 49.14 25.31 41.61
N LEU A 405 49.35 26.51 42.17
CA LEU A 405 48.85 26.83 43.50
C LEU A 405 47.32 27.04 43.44
N PRO A 406 46.51 26.32 44.23
CA PRO A 406 45.06 26.37 44.16
C PRO A 406 44.53 27.77 44.44
N THR A 407 43.41 28.13 43.84
CA THR A 407 42.68 29.36 44.18
C THR A 407 42.05 29.24 45.57
N GLN A 408 41.67 30.38 46.15
CA GLN A 408 40.91 30.41 47.41
C GLN A 408 39.66 29.54 47.32
N LYS A 409 38.97 29.55 46.17
CA LYS A 409 37.74 28.79 45.97
C LYS A 409 37.98 27.29 45.86
N GLN A 410 39.06 26.85 45.24
CA GLN A 410 39.42 25.43 45.21
C GLN A 410 39.76 24.89 46.62
N LEU A 411 40.45 25.68 47.44
CA LEU A 411 40.71 25.31 48.85
C LEU A 411 39.41 25.31 49.70
N GLN A 412 38.54 26.32 49.53
CA GLN A 412 37.24 26.32 50.20
C GLN A 412 36.37 25.14 49.77
N GLN A 413 36.35 24.83 48.48
CA GLN A 413 35.63 23.67 47.95
C GLN A 413 36.21 22.37 48.51
N ALA A 414 37.54 22.29 48.66
CA ALA A 414 38.17 21.13 49.25
C ALA A 414 37.69 20.87 50.70
N TYR A 415 37.47 21.93 51.49
CA TYR A 415 36.86 21.84 52.82
C TYR A 415 35.35 21.51 52.76
N ILE A 416 34.57 22.21 51.94
CA ILE A 416 33.11 21.98 51.79
C ILE A 416 32.81 20.54 51.39
N ASP A 417 33.61 20.01 50.46
CA ASP A 417 33.49 18.64 50.00
C ASP A 417 34.15 17.65 50.94
N GLY A 418 34.77 18.10 52.03
CA GLY A 418 35.61 17.37 53.00
C GLY A 418 36.73 16.55 52.37
N SER A 419 37.14 16.89 51.15
CA SER A 419 38.30 16.32 50.47
C SER A 419 39.58 16.69 51.24
N ALA A 420 39.56 17.82 51.97
CA ALA A 420 40.59 18.28 52.88
C ALA A 420 41.06 17.22 53.89
N ASN A 421 40.17 16.35 54.39
CA ASN A 421 40.50 15.36 55.43
C ASN A 421 41.51 14.31 54.95
N SER A 422 41.59 14.09 53.65
CA SER A 422 42.53 13.15 53.04
C SER A 422 43.87 13.82 52.66
N LEU A 423 43.98 15.14 52.84
CA LEU A 423 45.23 15.87 52.74
C LEU A 423 45.93 15.80 54.11
N PRO A 424 47.21 15.43 54.20
CA PRO A 424 47.85 15.37 55.51
C PRO A 424 48.02 16.76 56.11
N ASN A 425 47.94 16.86 57.43
CA ASN A 425 47.95 18.11 58.20
C ASN A 425 46.92 19.17 57.75
N PRO A 426 45.63 18.81 57.61
CA PRO A 426 44.57 19.75 57.18
C PRO A 426 44.33 20.85 58.23
N GLY A 427 44.79 20.65 59.47
CA GLY A 427 44.74 21.59 60.59
C GLY A 427 45.38 22.98 60.37
N ASN A 428 46.06 23.18 59.24
CA ASN A 428 46.89 24.34 58.97
C ASN A 428 46.26 25.33 57.98
N ASN A 429 46.82 26.55 57.92
CA ASN A 429 46.51 27.52 56.86
C ASN A 429 47.32 27.20 55.61
N PHE A 430 46.64 27.16 54.45
CA PHE A 430 47.23 26.91 53.15
C PHE A 430 47.17 28.15 52.28
N TRP A 431 48.29 28.50 51.65
CA TRP A 431 48.34 29.59 50.67
C TRP A 431 47.50 29.27 49.44
N SER A 432 46.81 30.30 48.93
CA SER A 432 46.16 30.25 47.63
C SER A 432 46.87 31.15 46.62
N SER A 433 46.63 30.91 45.33
CA SER A 433 47.03 31.81 44.23
C SER A 433 46.17 33.09 44.15
N THR A 434 45.14 33.22 45.00
CA THR A 434 44.25 34.37 44.98
C THR A 434 44.85 35.54 45.75
N GLU A 435 45.15 36.62 45.03
CA GLU A 435 45.64 37.87 45.59
C GLU A 435 44.54 38.63 46.35
N ASN A 436 44.90 39.37 47.39
CA ASN A 436 43.95 40.26 48.05
C ASN A 436 43.74 41.52 47.20
N TYR A 437 42.50 41.77 46.79
CA TYR A 437 42.10 42.93 46.01
C TYR A 437 42.57 44.27 46.62
N ASN A 438 42.48 44.42 47.94
CA ASN A 438 42.80 45.68 48.63
C ASN A 438 44.31 45.93 48.76
N ASN A 439 45.15 44.89 48.68
CA ASN A 439 46.59 45.01 48.85
C ASN A 439 47.33 43.85 48.18
N THR A 440 48.07 44.13 47.12
CA THR A 440 48.86 43.16 46.35
C THR A 440 50.07 42.60 47.13
N ALA A 441 50.44 43.19 48.27
CA ALA A 441 51.38 42.58 49.20
C ALA A 441 50.77 41.41 49.99
N ASN A 442 49.44 41.22 49.93
CA ASN A 442 48.73 40.16 50.63
C ASN A 442 48.14 39.13 49.65
N ALA A 443 47.98 37.90 50.12
CA ALA A 443 47.24 36.85 49.41
C ALA A 443 46.24 36.16 50.37
N TRP A 444 45.28 35.43 49.81
CA TRP A 444 44.32 34.66 50.59
C TRP A 444 44.94 33.32 51.02
N ASN A 445 44.60 32.90 52.23
CA ASN A 445 44.85 31.56 52.76
C ASN A 445 43.55 30.96 53.29
N VAL A 446 43.50 29.64 53.34
CA VAL A 446 42.35 28.87 53.84
C VAL A 446 42.84 27.88 54.90
N ASN A 447 42.21 27.90 56.07
CA ASN A 447 42.39 26.87 57.08
C ASN A 447 41.46 25.69 56.74
N LEU A 448 42.04 24.55 56.41
CA LEU A 448 41.27 23.38 56.00
C LEU A 448 40.69 22.59 57.19
N ASN A 449 41.00 22.97 58.43
CA ASN A 449 40.36 22.43 59.65
C ASN A 449 38.90 22.87 59.77
N ASN A 450 38.62 24.12 59.43
CA ASN A 450 37.35 24.77 59.75
C ASN A 450 36.83 25.68 58.63
N GLY A 451 37.45 25.59 57.44
CA GLY A 451 37.11 26.40 56.28
C GLY A 451 37.37 27.91 56.42
N ASN A 452 38.00 28.37 57.51
CA ASN A 452 38.23 29.79 57.75
C ASN A 452 39.12 30.37 56.65
N THR A 453 38.70 31.50 56.08
CA THR A 453 39.45 32.20 55.04
C THR A 453 39.90 33.56 55.51
N SER A 454 41.20 33.82 55.36
CA SER A 454 41.82 35.07 55.77
C SER A 454 42.86 35.50 54.74
N TYR A 455 43.34 36.73 54.84
CA TYR A 455 44.47 37.20 54.04
C TYR A 455 45.67 37.46 54.95
N GLY A 456 46.86 37.16 54.44
CA GLY A 456 48.13 37.43 55.12
C GLY A 456 49.09 38.15 54.18
N THR A 457 50.06 38.85 54.75
CA THR A 457 51.18 39.36 53.95
C THR A 457 51.94 38.21 53.35
N LYS A 458 52.29 38.35 52.07
CA LYS A 458 52.98 37.33 51.28
C LYS A 458 54.30 36.88 51.95
N THR A 459 54.90 37.69 52.81
CA THR A 459 56.09 37.33 53.61
C THR A 459 55.84 36.32 54.73
N PHE A 460 54.59 35.96 55.06
CA PHE A 460 54.26 34.99 56.12
C PHE A 460 54.36 33.54 55.67
N SER A 461 54.70 32.67 56.62
CA SER A 461 54.86 31.25 56.38
C SER A 461 53.53 30.49 56.55
N TYR A 462 52.93 30.06 55.44
CA TYR A 462 51.79 29.13 55.44
C TYR A 462 52.10 27.87 54.62
N ASN A 463 51.26 26.85 54.77
CA ASN A 463 51.43 25.57 54.09
C ASN A 463 51.09 25.70 52.61
N VAL A 464 51.62 24.77 51.81
CA VAL A 464 51.48 24.77 50.36
C VAL A 464 51.01 23.39 49.91
N ARG A 465 50.01 23.38 49.03
CA ARG A 465 49.57 22.21 48.28
C ARG A 465 49.39 22.65 46.85
N CYS A 466 49.84 21.85 45.90
CA CYS A 466 49.64 22.11 44.48
C CYS A 466 48.48 21.26 43.98
N VAL A 467 47.74 21.81 43.02
CA VAL A 467 46.63 21.14 42.35
C VAL A 467 46.85 21.12 40.85
N ARG A 468 46.14 20.23 40.17
CA ARG A 468 45.97 20.23 38.71
C ARG A 468 44.56 19.83 38.32
#